data_AF-A0A1D6LLV0-F1
#
_entry.id   AF-A0A1D6LLV0-F1
#
_cell.length_a   1.000
_cell.length_b   1.000
_cell.length_c   1.000
_cell.angle_alpha   90.00
_cell.angle_beta   90.00
_cell.angle_gamma   90.00
#
_symmetry.space_group_name_H-M   'P 1'
#
loop_
_entity.id
_entity.type
_entity.pdbx_description
1 polymer ?
#
loop_
_entity_poly.entity_id
_entity_poly.type
_entity_poly.pdbx_seq_one_letter_code
_entity_poly.pdbx_strand_id
1 'polypeptide(L)'
;MPTGPDAPDEHIILDENVKAEGHDYYSIGAFKVSPNNKLVAYAEDTKGDEIYTVYVIDTESGEYVGQPLKGITSDIEWAGDDHLVYITMDSILRPDKVWLHKLGSDQSSDACLYHEKDDTFSLGLQASESKRYLFVESGSKNTSFIFYLDIPKQNKELAVLTPRVYGIDTTASHRGNHFFIKRRSDEFYNSELVACPLDNVAETTILLPHRERYLHYCHTNFRRYFCGLYVMYTYHTFGGTYLD
;
A
#
# COMPACT_ATOMS: atom_id res chain seq x y z
N MET A 1 11.26 22.76 2.79
CA MET A 1 11.92 22.75 4.11
C MET A 1 12.98 23.85 4.08
N PRO A 2 13.10 24.70 5.11
CA PRO A 2 14.20 25.64 5.21
C PRO A 2 15.51 24.85 5.20
N THR A 3 16.47 25.28 4.40
CA THR A 3 17.82 24.70 4.37
C THR A 3 18.81 25.84 4.57
N GLY A 4 19.78 25.66 5.45
CA GLY A 4 20.80 26.68 5.73
C GLY A 4 21.05 26.88 7.23
N PRO A 5 21.86 27.87 7.60
CA PRO A 5 22.29 28.12 8.98
C PRO A 5 21.15 28.43 9.96
N ASP A 6 20.00 28.91 9.44
CA ASP A 6 18.82 29.29 10.23
C ASP A 6 17.73 28.20 10.23
N ALA A 7 18.02 27.00 9.70
CA ALA A 7 17.09 25.88 9.80
C ALA A 7 16.99 25.42 11.28
N PRO A 8 15.80 24.99 11.73
CA PRO A 8 15.66 24.40 13.07
C PRO A 8 16.54 23.15 13.19
N ASP A 9 16.96 22.86 14.43
CA ASP A 9 17.79 21.69 14.74
C ASP A 9 17.13 20.40 14.25
N GLU A 10 17.92 19.52 13.64
CA GLU A 10 17.46 18.20 13.21
C GLU A 10 17.20 17.33 14.44
N HIS A 11 16.08 16.61 14.42
CA HIS A 11 15.72 15.65 15.45
C HIS A 11 15.74 14.23 14.86
N ILE A 12 16.60 13.37 15.40
CA ILE A 12 16.76 11.99 14.96
C ILE A 12 15.69 11.13 15.62
N ILE A 13 14.75 10.61 14.82
CA ILE A 13 13.69 9.71 15.28
C ILE A 13 14.18 8.26 15.39
N LEU A 14 14.99 7.81 14.44
CA LEU A 14 15.48 6.45 14.35
C LEU A 14 16.87 6.46 13.71
N ASP A 15 17.86 5.93 14.42
CA ASP A 15 19.19 5.67 13.89
C ASP A 15 19.34 4.17 13.61
N GLU A 16 19.28 3.82 12.33
CA GLU A 16 19.41 2.43 11.88
C GLU A 16 20.77 1.82 12.20
N ASN A 17 21.85 2.63 12.28
CA ASN A 17 23.18 2.12 12.61
C ASN A 17 23.25 1.66 14.06
N VAL A 18 22.73 2.48 14.98
CA VAL A 18 22.67 2.15 16.41
C VAL A 18 21.79 0.92 16.62
N LYS A 19 20.67 0.83 15.91
CA LYS A 19 19.75 -0.32 16.00
C LYS A 19 20.33 -1.62 15.44
N ALA A 20 21.21 -1.53 14.45
CA ALA A 20 21.89 -2.67 13.85
C ALA A 20 23.04 -3.22 14.71
N GLU A 21 23.51 -2.49 15.73
CA GLU A 21 24.62 -2.92 16.57
C GLU A 21 24.36 -4.29 17.23
N GLY A 22 25.29 -5.23 17.04
CA GLY A 22 25.18 -6.57 17.60
C GLY A 22 24.31 -7.55 16.80
N HIS A 23 23.76 -7.13 15.66
CA HIS A 23 23.03 -8.00 14.73
C HIS A 23 23.86 -8.31 13.48
N ASP A 24 23.84 -9.57 13.05
CA ASP A 24 24.46 -9.99 11.78
C ASP A 24 23.67 -9.49 10.55
N TYR A 25 22.38 -9.19 10.74
CA TYR A 25 21.47 -8.62 9.76
C TYR A 25 20.51 -7.64 10.46
N TYR A 26 20.26 -6.50 9.83
CA TYR A 26 19.25 -5.55 10.28
C TYR A 26 18.62 -4.86 9.07
N SER A 27 17.30 -4.74 9.05
CA SER A 27 16.59 -3.95 8.05
C SER A 27 15.34 -3.30 8.61
N ILE A 28 15.03 -2.10 8.10
CA ILE A 28 13.74 -1.44 8.29
C ILE A 28 12.84 -1.68 7.08
N GLY A 29 11.81 -2.51 7.25
CA GLY A 29 10.83 -2.82 6.20
C GLY A 29 9.83 -1.69 5.98
N ALA A 30 9.47 -0.98 7.05
CA ALA A 30 8.50 0.11 6.99
C ALA A 30 8.86 1.24 7.96
N PHE A 31 8.55 2.47 7.56
CA PHE A 31 8.65 3.67 8.38
C PHE A 31 7.48 4.59 8.03
N LYS A 32 6.52 4.73 8.94
CA LYS A 32 5.22 5.38 8.71
C LYS A 32 4.96 6.43 9.78
N VAL A 33 4.90 7.68 9.37
CA VAL A 33 4.54 8.82 10.24
C VAL A 33 3.03 8.93 10.35
N SER A 34 2.50 9.12 11.55
CA SER A 34 1.06 9.31 11.80
C SER A 34 0.54 10.58 11.09
N PRO A 35 -0.76 10.66 10.78
CA PRO A 35 -1.34 11.84 10.12
C PRO A 35 -1.10 13.15 10.88
N ASN A 36 -1.12 13.13 12.22
CA ASN A 36 -0.82 14.27 13.07
C ASN A 36 0.69 14.54 13.30
N ASN A 37 1.57 13.74 12.70
CA ASN A 37 3.04 13.79 12.82
C ASN A 37 3.59 13.60 14.24
N LYS A 38 2.80 13.06 15.17
CA LYS A 38 3.24 12.86 16.56
C LYS A 38 3.86 11.49 16.80
N LEU A 39 3.50 10.50 15.99
CA LEU A 39 3.91 9.12 16.16
C LEU A 39 4.59 8.60 14.90
N VAL A 40 5.52 7.68 15.07
CA VAL A 40 6.15 6.93 13.99
C VAL A 40 6.04 5.45 14.28
N ALA A 41 5.42 4.71 13.37
CA ALA A 41 5.47 3.25 13.37
C ALA A 41 6.59 2.80 12.44
N TYR A 42 7.52 1.98 12.92
CA TYR A 42 8.55 1.37 12.10
C TYR A 42 8.60 -0.14 12.31
N ALA A 43 8.96 -0.88 11.26
CA ALA A 43 9.01 -2.33 11.25
C ALA A 43 10.46 -2.79 11.05
N GLU A 44 11.03 -3.48 12.04
CA GLU A 44 12.40 -4.01 11.97
C GLU A 44 12.43 -5.53 11.78
N ASP A 45 13.39 -5.99 10.99
CA ASP A 45 13.76 -7.39 10.80
C ASP A 45 15.25 -7.55 11.12
N THR A 46 15.56 -8.47 12.03
CA THR A 46 16.92 -8.77 12.52
C THR A 46 17.44 -10.13 12.03
N LYS A 47 16.65 -10.84 11.22
CA LYS A 47 16.90 -12.22 10.78
C LYS A 47 16.91 -12.36 9.25
N GLY A 48 16.29 -11.43 8.53
CA GLY A 48 16.15 -11.48 7.08
C GLY A 48 15.07 -12.47 6.62
N ASP A 49 14.11 -12.79 7.48
CA ASP A 49 12.97 -13.67 7.16
C ASP A 49 11.74 -12.89 6.69
N GLU A 50 11.83 -11.56 6.57
CA GLU A 50 10.75 -10.65 6.21
C GLU A 50 9.54 -10.72 7.17
N ILE A 51 9.78 -11.19 8.40
CA ILE A 51 8.83 -11.18 9.51
C ILE A 51 9.27 -10.11 10.50
N TYR A 52 8.54 -9.00 10.49
CA TYR A 52 8.94 -7.80 11.20
C TYR A 52 8.35 -7.74 12.61
N THR A 53 9.06 -7.01 13.47
CA THR A 53 8.53 -6.48 14.73
C THR A 53 8.28 -4.98 14.54
N VAL A 54 7.06 -4.54 14.81
CA VAL A 54 6.65 -3.13 14.69
C VAL A 54 6.74 -2.45 16.04
N TYR A 55 7.40 -1.30 16.06
CA TYR A 55 7.49 -0.40 17.19
C TYR A 55 6.82 0.93 16.84
N VAL A 56 6.22 1.57 17.83
CA VAL A 56 5.68 2.94 17.70
C VAL A 56 6.49 3.86 18.60
N ILE A 57 7.01 4.96 18.06
CA ILE A 57 7.78 5.99 18.77
C ILE A 57 6.96 7.27 18.82
N ASP A 58 6.91 7.92 19.97
CA ASP A 58 6.47 9.32 20.09
C ASP A 58 7.60 10.26 19.63
N THR A 59 7.30 11.13 18.66
CA THR A 59 8.29 12.00 18.02
C THR A 59 8.75 13.17 18.88
N GLU A 60 8.06 13.48 19.97
CA GLU A 60 8.41 14.56 20.89
C GLU A 60 9.29 14.03 22.03
N SER A 61 8.92 12.89 22.63
CA SER A 61 9.69 12.30 23.73
C SER A 61 10.80 11.35 23.27
N GLY A 62 10.68 10.77 22.07
CA GLY A 62 11.54 9.68 21.59
C GLY A 62 11.26 8.33 22.25
N GLU A 63 10.21 8.23 23.08
CA GLU A 63 9.87 7.00 23.80
C GLU A 63 8.96 6.08 22.99
N TYR A 64 9.04 4.77 23.29
CA TYR A 64 8.14 3.80 22.69
C TYR A 64 6.73 3.89 23.27
N VAL A 65 5.73 3.80 22.40
CA VAL A 65 4.31 3.79 22.74
C VAL A 65 3.77 2.37 22.68
N GLY A 66 3.33 1.85 23.83
CA GLY A 66 2.74 0.52 23.91
C GLY A 66 3.76 -0.63 23.81
N GLN A 67 3.26 -1.83 23.53
CA GLN A 67 4.08 -3.03 23.31
C GLN A 67 4.36 -3.20 21.81
N PRO A 68 5.53 -3.76 21.43
CA PRO A 68 5.82 -4.04 20.04
C PRO A 68 4.90 -5.12 19.48
N LEU A 69 4.46 -4.94 18.24
CA LEU A 69 3.64 -5.91 17.51
C LEU A 69 4.55 -6.87 16.74
N LYS A 70 4.27 -8.17 16.79
CA LYS A 70 5.16 -9.20 16.24
C LYS A 70 4.49 -9.98 15.12
N GLY A 71 5.29 -10.56 14.23
CA GLY A 71 4.77 -11.47 13.20
C GLY A 71 4.07 -10.75 12.05
N ILE A 72 4.49 -9.52 11.74
CA ILE A 72 3.87 -8.64 10.76
C ILE A 72 4.73 -8.58 9.50
N THR A 73 4.13 -8.39 8.34
CA THR A 73 4.86 -8.04 7.11
C THR A 73 5.34 -6.57 7.16
N SER A 74 5.95 -6.06 6.09
CA SER A 74 6.23 -4.63 5.93
C SER A 74 4.99 -3.81 5.53
N ASP A 75 3.84 -4.46 5.33
CA ASP A 75 2.56 -3.82 4.99
C ASP A 75 1.87 -3.31 6.25
N ILE A 76 2.16 -2.06 6.58
CA ILE A 76 1.60 -1.33 7.72
C ILE A 76 1.19 0.07 7.28
N GLU A 77 0.00 0.51 7.69
CA GLU A 77 -0.51 1.86 7.47
C GLU A 77 -1.26 2.40 8.68
N TRP A 78 -1.23 3.73 8.85
CA TRP A 78 -2.03 4.42 9.86
C TRP A 78 -3.50 4.50 9.45
N ALA A 79 -4.40 4.15 10.37
CA ALA A 79 -5.84 4.28 10.21
C ALA A 79 -6.43 5.36 11.13
N GLY A 80 -5.92 6.58 10.98
CA GLY A 80 -6.15 7.69 11.91
C GLY A 80 -4.87 7.96 12.71
N ASP A 81 -5.01 8.51 13.90
CA ASP A 81 -3.86 8.82 14.77
C ASP A 81 -3.67 7.79 15.90
N ASP A 82 -4.60 6.84 16.04
CA ASP A 82 -4.71 5.92 17.18
C ASP A 82 -4.85 4.45 16.77
N HIS A 83 -4.83 4.16 15.46
CA HIS A 83 -4.92 2.79 14.94
C HIS A 83 -3.88 2.53 13.86
N LEU A 84 -3.42 1.27 13.81
CA LEU A 84 -2.62 0.72 12.73
C LEU A 84 -3.41 -0.38 12.03
N VAL A 85 -3.29 -0.44 10.71
CA VAL A 85 -3.71 -1.58 9.91
C VAL A 85 -2.47 -2.27 9.40
N TYR A 86 -2.41 -3.59 9.53
CA TYR A 86 -1.23 -4.36 9.13
C TYR A 86 -1.60 -5.75 8.61
N ILE A 87 -0.64 -6.41 7.95
CA ILE A 87 -0.79 -7.77 7.43
C ILE A 87 0.10 -8.77 8.17
N THR A 88 -0.40 -9.97 8.43
CA THR A 88 0.38 -11.11 8.95
C THR A 88 0.55 -12.18 7.88
N MET A 89 1.53 -13.06 8.08
CA MET A 89 1.73 -14.24 7.24
C MET A 89 1.10 -15.51 7.86
N ASP A 90 0.76 -16.46 6.99
CA ASP A 90 0.39 -17.82 7.38
C ASP A 90 1.62 -18.76 7.56
N SER A 91 1.36 -20.05 7.73
CA SER A 91 2.39 -21.08 7.92
C SER A 91 3.29 -21.31 6.71
N ILE A 92 2.92 -20.82 5.51
CA ILE A 92 3.72 -20.93 4.29
C ILE A 92 4.39 -19.59 3.92
N LEU A 93 4.44 -18.64 4.87
CA LEU A 93 4.99 -17.29 4.67
C LEU A 93 4.25 -16.45 3.63
N ARG A 94 2.94 -16.69 3.47
CA ARG A 94 2.07 -15.92 2.57
C ARG A 94 1.29 -14.87 3.37
N PRO A 95 1.26 -13.59 2.95
CA PRO A 95 0.43 -12.57 3.59
C PRO A 95 -1.07 -12.90 3.47
N ASP A 96 -1.75 -13.22 4.58
CA ASP A 96 -3.06 -13.88 4.56
C ASP A 96 -4.16 -13.17 5.37
N LYS A 97 -3.82 -12.34 6.37
CA LYS A 97 -4.79 -11.64 7.20
C LYS A 97 -4.48 -10.16 7.35
N VAL A 98 -5.51 -9.33 7.27
CA VAL A 98 -5.47 -7.91 7.61
C VAL A 98 -6.01 -7.71 9.03
N TRP A 99 -5.26 -6.99 9.84
CA TRP A 99 -5.61 -6.69 11.23
C TRP A 99 -5.76 -5.19 11.45
N LEU A 100 -6.63 -4.84 12.39
CA LEU A 100 -6.77 -3.49 12.94
C LEU A 100 -6.33 -3.51 14.40
N HIS A 101 -5.25 -2.78 14.67
CA HIS A 101 -4.70 -2.58 15.99
C HIS A 101 -5.08 -1.21 16.54
N LYS A 102 -5.48 -1.17 17.80
CA LYS A 102 -5.70 0.07 18.53
C LYS A 102 -4.49 0.33 19.44
N LEU A 103 -3.90 1.53 19.34
CA LEU A 103 -2.74 1.86 20.17
C LEU A 103 -3.06 1.70 21.66
N GLY A 104 -2.15 1.04 22.37
CA GLY A 104 -2.26 0.77 23.81
C GLY A 104 -3.08 -0.46 24.18
N SER A 105 -3.71 -1.16 23.21
CA SER A 105 -4.27 -2.49 23.46
C SER A 105 -3.23 -3.60 23.29
N ASP A 106 -3.56 -4.80 23.76
CA ASP A 106 -2.75 -6.00 23.51
C ASP A 106 -2.97 -6.48 22.07
N GLN A 107 -1.91 -6.92 21.39
CA GLN A 107 -2.00 -7.42 20.00
C GLN A 107 -3.00 -8.59 19.86
N SER A 108 -3.17 -9.41 20.89
CA SER A 108 -4.15 -10.50 20.89
C SER A 108 -5.61 -10.04 20.85
N SER A 109 -5.87 -8.76 21.12
CA SER A 109 -7.20 -8.14 21.03
C SER A 109 -7.49 -7.48 19.69
N ASP A 110 -6.54 -7.53 18.75
CA ASP A 110 -6.65 -6.89 17.44
C ASP A 110 -7.76 -7.54 16.61
N ALA A 111 -8.50 -6.70 15.87
CA ALA A 111 -9.62 -7.16 15.06
C ALA A 111 -9.13 -7.61 13.68
N CYS A 112 -9.43 -8.86 13.30
CA CYS A 112 -9.19 -9.34 11.95
C CYS A 112 -10.23 -8.75 10.98
N LEU A 113 -9.81 -7.84 10.10
CA LEU A 113 -10.67 -7.19 9.12
C LEU A 113 -10.95 -8.09 7.92
N TYR A 114 -9.95 -8.89 7.51
CA TYR A 114 -10.06 -9.80 6.37
C TYR A 114 -9.08 -10.97 6.49
N HIS A 115 -9.48 -12.12 5.97
CA HIS A 115 -8.66 -13.33 5.89
C HIS A 115 -8.82 -13.95 4.50
N GLU A 116 -7.74 -13.95 3.73
CA GLU A 116 -7.66 -14.63 2.44
C GLU A 116 -7.41 -16.13 2.66
N LYS A 117 -8.43 -16.92 2.36
CA LYS A 117 -8.44 -18.37 2.57
C LYS A 117 -7.86 -19.15 1.40
N ASP A 118 -7.77 -18.51 0.23
CA ASP A 118 -7.20 -19.12 -0.97
C ASP A 118 -5.69 -18.90 -0.98
N ASP A 119 -4.93 -19.99 -0.86
CA ASP A 119 -3.46 -19.97 -0.78
C ASP A 119 -2.77 -19.50 -2.07
N THR A 120 -3.52 -19.34 -3.15
CA THR A 120 -3.02 -18.78 -4.42
C THR A 120 -3.04 -17.24 -4.45
N PHE A 121 -3.66 -16.60 -3.46
CA PHE A 121 -3.78 -15.14 -3.34
C PHE A 121 -2.91 -14.63 -2.21
N SER A 122 -2.28 -13.47 -2.38
CA SER A 122 -1.55 -12.76 -1.32
C SER A 122 -2.16 -11.40 -1.09
N LEU A 123 -2.15 -10.96 0.17
CA LEU A 123 -2.64 -9.64 0.55
C LEU A 123 -1.57 -8.56 0.38
N GLY A 124 -2.01 -7.36 0.04
CA GLY A 124 -1.23 -6.13 0.09
C GLY A 124 -2.02 -4.98 0.71
N LEU A 125 -1.33 -4.00 1.29
CA LEU A 125 -1.93 -2.83 1.93
C LEU A 125 -1.33 -1.55 1.36
N GLN A 126 -2.19 -0.59 1.03
CA GLN A 126 -1.74 0.70 0.51
C GLN A 126 -2.62 1.84 1.00
N ALA A 127 -2.01 2.91 1.54
CA ALA A 127 -2.72 4.16 1.75
C ALA A 127 -2.96 4.91 0.43
N SER A 128 -4.17 5.44 0.27
CA SER A 128 -4.47 6.38 -0.81
C SER A 128 -3.62 7.65 -0.72
N GLU A 129 -3.46 8.33 -1.85
CA GLU A 129 -2.72 9.59 -1.96
C GLU A 129 -3.31 10.69 -1.07
N SER A 130 -4.63 10.63 -0.85
CA SER A 130 -5.35 11.53 0.05
C SER A 130 -5.19 11.21 1.54
N LYS A 131 -4.63 10.05 1.87
CA LYS A 131 -4.62 9.44 3.22
C LYS A 131 -6.01 9.24 3.86
N ARG A 132 -7.10 9.37 3.09
CA ARG A 132 -8.46 9.15 3.56
C ARG A 132 -8.85 7.66 3.53
N TYR A 133 -8.33 6.94 2.56
CA TYR A 133 -8.63 5.53 2.34
C TYR A 133 -7.39 4.66 2.49
N LEU A 134 -7.56 3.46 3.01
CA LEU A 134 -6.62 2.35 2.83
C LEU A 134 -7.23 1.37 1.83
N PHE A 135 -6.41 0.87 0.92
CA PHE A 135 -6.75 -0.20 -0.01
C PHE A 135 -6.12 -1.49 0.46
N VAL A 136 -6.93 -2.54 0.56
CA VAL A 136 -6.49 -3.91 0.81
C VAL A 136 -6.68 -4.68 -0.49
N GLU A 137 -5.59 -5.03 -1.14
CA GLU A 137 -5.61 -5.87 -2.34
C GLU A 137 -5.47 -7.33 -1.93
N SER A 138 -6.23 -8.21 -2.58
CA SER A 138 -5.96 -9.64 -2.62
C SER A 138 -5.67 -10.03 -4.07
N GLY A 139 -4.45 -10.51 -4.34
CA GLY A 139 -3.94 -10.74 -5.68
C GLY A 139 -3.30 -12.11 -5.88
N SER A 140 -3.57 -12.72 -7.03
CA SER A 140 -2.89 -13.90 -7.57
C SER A 140 -2.16 -13.51 -8.86
N LYS A 141 -1.67 -14.49 -9.64
CA LYS A 141 -0.94 -14.20 -10.89
C LYS A 141 -1.73 -13.47 -11.98
N ASN A 142 -3.06 -13.62 -12.01
CA ASN A 142 -3.91 -13.09 -13.08
C ASN A 142 -5.29 -12.61 -12.60
N THR A 143 -5.47 -12.52 -11.29
CA THR A 143 -6.72 -12.09 -10.68
C THR A 143 -6.39 -11.27 -9.45
N SER A 144 -6.88 -10.04 -9.36
CA SER A 144 -6.84 -9.26 -8.13
C SER A 144 -8.12 -8.48 -7.89
N PHE A 145 -8.42 -8.27 -6.61
CA PHE A 145 -9.58 -7.54 -6.16
C PHE A 145 -9.26 -6.73 -4.91
N ILE A 146 -10.01 -5.65 -4.71
CA ILE A 146 -9.64 -4.60 -3.78
C ILE A 146 -10.80 -4.32 -2.85
N PHE A 147 -10.49 -4.28 -1.56
CA PHE A 147 -11.31 -3.65 -0.53
C PHE A 147 -10.78 -2.26 -0.21
N TYR A 148 -11.63 -1.40 0.33
CA TYR A 148 -11.23 -0.11 0.87
C TYR A 148 -11.77 0.09 2.29
N LEU A 149 -10.98 0.79 3.11
CA LEU A 149 -11.33 1.28 4.44
C LEU A 149 -11.41 2.82 4.38
N ASP A 150 -12.54 3.41 4.74
CA ASP A 150 -12.68 4.87 4.89
C ASP A 150 -12.22 5.27 6.30
N ILE A 151 -11.01 5.83 6.42
CA ILE A 151 -10.36 6.10 7.71
C ILE A 151 -11.22 7.00 8.62
N PRO A 152 -11.87 8.08 8.14
CA PRO A 152 -12.77 8.88 8.97
C PRO A 152 -14.03 8.17 9.49
N LYS A 153 -14.44 7.03 8.91
CA LYS A 153 -15.63 6.31 9.41
C LYS A 153 -15.32 5.67 10.76
N GLN A 154 -16.28 5.79 11.68
CA GLN A 154 -16.18 5.19 13.00
C GLN A 154 -16.19 3.67 12.94
N ASN A 155 -17.05 3.09 12.08
CA ASN A 155 -17.06 1.66 11.84
C ASN A 155 -15.95 1.31 10.85
N LYS A 156 -14.82 0.84 11.37
CA LYS A 156 -13.58 0.55 10.62
C LYS A 156 -13.70 -0.79 9.86
N GLU A 157 -14.70 -0.89 9.00
CA GLU A 157 -14.96 -2.09 8.19
C GLU A 157 -14.45 -1.93 6.75
N LEU A 158 -14.04 -3.05 6.16
CA LEU A 158 -13.67 -3.12 4.76
C LEU A 158 -14.91 -3.21 3.87
N ALA A 159 -14.96 -2.36 2.85
CA ALA A 159 -15.97 -2.42 1.78
C ALA A 159 -15.31 -2.87 0.46
N VAL A 160 -16.03 -3.62 -0.36
CA VAL A 160 -15.53 -4.05 -1.68
C VAL A 160 -15.47 -2.85 -2.63
N LEU A 161 -14.31 -2.61 -3.24
CA LEU A 161 -14.13 -1.65 -4.32
C LEU A 161 -14.20 -2.34 -5.68
N THR A 162 -13.44 -3.42 -5.86
CA THR A 162 -13.48 -4.27 -7.05
C THR A 162 -13.81 -5.70 -6.64
N PRO A 163 -14.74 -6.38 -7.31
CA PRO A 163 -15.07 -7.76 -6.98
C PRO A 163 -13.99 -8.73 -7.51
N ARG A 164 -13.88 -9.91 -6.87
CA ARG A 164 -13.06 -11.02 -7.38
C ARG A 164 -13.64 -11.57 -8.68
N VAL A 165 -12.99 -11.26 -9.79
CA VAL A 165 -13.35 -11.77 -11.13
C VAL A 165 -12.13 -12.43 -11.76
N TYR A 166 -12.25 -13.71 -12.09
CA TYR A 166 -11.14 -14.48 -12.65
C TYR A 166 -10.60 -13.86 -13.94
N GLY A 167 -9.28 -13.75 -14.05
CA GLY A 167 -8.61 -13.17 -15.22
C GLY A 167 -8.66 -11.64 -15.27
N ILE A 168 -9.08 -10.97 -14.19
CA ILE A 168 -9.07 -9.52 -14.07
C ILE A 168 -8.09 -9.09 -12.97
N ASP A 169 -7.08 -8.32 -13.37
CA ASP A 169 -6.18 -7.63 -12.45
C ASP A 169 -6.67 -6.20 -12.26
N THR A 170 -6.70 -5.72 -11.01
CA THR A 170 -7.11 -4.35 -10.68
C THR A 170 -6.12 -3.65 -9.75
N THR A 171 -5.94 -2.34 -9.95
CA THR A 171 -5.30 -1.45 -8.97
C THR A 171 -6.17 -0.23 -8.74
N ALA A 172 -6.09 0.40 -7.56
CA ALA A 172 -6.92 1.53 -7.20
C ALA A 172 -6.09 2.72 -6.67
N SER A 173 -6.61 3.92 -6.91
CA SER A 173 -6.13 5.18 -6.33
C SER A 173 -7.32 6.08 -6.01
N HIS A 174 -7.10 7.16 -5.26
CA HIS A 174 -8.17 8.08 -4.89
C HIS A 174 -7.79 9.55 -5.10
N ARG A 175 -8.70 10.31 -5.73
CA ARG A 175 -8.56 11.76 -5.84
C ARG A 175 -9.93 12.45 -5.93
N GLY A 176 -10.10 13.52 -5.14
CA GLY A 176 -11.34 14.30 -5.14
C GLY A 176 -12.51 13.45 -4.66
N ASN A 177 -13.55 13.32 -5.50
CA ASN A 177 -14.75 12.54 -5.20
C ASN A 177 -14.82 11.23 -6.01
N HIS A 178 -13.68 10.69 -6.42
CA HIS A 178 -13.64 9.46 -7.23
C HIS A 178 -12.52 8.53 -6.78
N PHE A 179 -12.79 7.23 -6.89
CA PHE A 179 -11.75 6.23 -7.05
C PHE A 179 -11.41 6.08 -8.53
N PHE A 180 -10.13 5.84 -8.81
CA PHE A 180 -9.63 5.54 -10.14
C PHE A 180 -9.09 4.13 -10.13
N ILE A 181 -9.68 3.28 -10.97
CA ILE A 181 -9.39 1.85 -11.03
C ILE A 181 -8.74 1.56 -12.38
N LYS A 182 -7.51 1.06 -12.35
CA LYS A 182 -6.88 0.45 -13.53
C LYS A 182 -7.29 -1.01 -13.53
N ARG A 183 -7.84 -1.51 -14.64
CA ARG A 183 -8.19 -2.93 -14.79
C ARG A 183 -7.56 -3.53 -16.04
N ARG A 184 -7.10 -4.77 -15.96
CA ARG A 184 -6.53 -5.53 -17.08
C ARG A 184 -7.28 -6.86 -17.20
N SER A 185 -7.52 -7.32 -18.42
CA SER A 185 -8.01 -8.67 -18.71
C SER A 185 -7.33 -9.21 -19.95
N ASP A 186 -7.65 -10.43 -20.38
CA ASP A 186 -7.14 -10.99 -21.64
C ASP A 186 -7.65 -10.21 -22.86
N GLU A 187 -8.90 -9.73 -22.82
CA GLU A 187 -9.47 -8.87 -23.87
C GLU A 187 -8.88 -7.45 -23.83
N PHE A 188 -8.67 -6.91 -22.64
CA PHE A 188 -8.13 -5.57 -22.42
C PHE A 188 -6.70 -5.64 -21.85
N TYR A 189 -5.80 -6.24 -22.64
CA TYR A 189 -4.47 -6.63 -22.16
C TYR A 189 -3.55 -5.46 -21.85
N ASN A 190 -3.78 -4.30 -22.47
CA ASN A 190 -3.08 -3.05 -22.17
C ASN A 190 -3.76 -2.17 -21.10
N SER A 191 -4.74 -2.73 -20.39
CA SER A 191 -5.55 -2.11 -19.36
C SER A 191 -6.49 -0.99 -19.83
N GLU A 192 -7.48 -0.72 -18.99
CA GLU A 192 -8.34 0.45 -19.04
C GLU A 192 -8.22 1.22 -17.73
N LEU A 193 -8.48 2.53 -17.78
CA LEU A 193 -8.66 3.35 -16.60
C LEU A 193 -10.13 3.75 -16.50
N VAL A 194 -10.77 3.36 -15.40
CA VAL A 194 -12.14 3.76 -15.08
C VAL A 194 -12.14 4.61 -13.82
N ALA A 195 -13.13 5.49 -13.70
CA ALA A 195 -13.43 6.20 -12.46
C ALA A 195 -14.81 5.77 -11.93
N CYS A 196 -14.92 5.63 -10.62
CA CYS A 196 -16.20 5.50 -9.94
C CYS A 196 -16.37 6.57 -8.85
N PRO A 197 -17.57 7.17 -8.73
CA PRO A 197 -17.89 8.08 -7.64
C PRO A 197 -17.82 7.41 -6.27
N LEU A 198 -17.45 8.17 -5.23
CA LEU A 198 -17.37 7.65 -3.85
C LEU A 198 -18.72 7.24 -3.25
N ASP A 199 -19.81 7.86 -3.70
CA ASP A 199 -21.18 7.57 -3.26
C ASP A 199 -21.83 6.40 -4.01
N ASN A 200 -21.28 6.02 -5.15
CA ASN A 200 -21.73 4.87 -5.94
C ASN A 200 -20.57 4.17 -6.65
N VAL A 201 -19.84 3.31 -5.94
CA VAL A 201 -18.67 2.60 -6.48
C VAL A 201 -19.00 1.60 -7.59
N ALA A 202 -20.28 1.24 -7.75
CA ALA A 202 -20.74 0.34 -8.83
C ALA A 202 -20.88 1.08 -10.17
N GLU A 203 -21.06 2.40 -10.15
CA GLU A 203 -21.13 3.22 -11.35
C GLU A 203 -19.73 3.55 -11.85
N THR A 204 -19.40 3.12 -13.06
CA THR A 204 -18.07 3.32 -13.63
C THR A 204 -18.14 4.09 -14.94
N THR A 205 -17.24 5.05 -15.10
CA THR A 205 -17.01 5.78 -16.35
C THR A 205 -15.63 5.44 -16.87
N ILE A 206 -15.53 5.00 -18.13
CA ILE A 206 -14.24 4.75 -18.78
C ILE A 206 -13.58 6.09 -19.09
N LEU A 207 -12.42 6.35 -18.50
CA LEU A 207 -11.62 7.55 -18.74
C LEU A 207 -10.60 7.32 -19.85
N LEU A 208 -9.91 6.19 -19.80
CA LEU A 208 -8.96 5.77 -20.82
C LEU A 208 -9.31 4.34 -21.25
N PRO A 209 -9.92 4.14 -22.43
CA PRO A 209 -10.25 2.82 -22.92
C PRO A 209 -8.97 2.07 -23.32
N HIS A 210 -9.09 0.74 -23.41
CA HIS A 210 -8.04 -0.11 -23.94
C HIS A 210 -7.64 0.30 -25.36
N ARG A 211 -6.34 0.23 -25.67
CA ARG A 211 -5.81 0.41 -27.02
C ARG A 211 -4.72 -0.61 -27.30
N GLU A 212 -4.84 -1.37 -28.37
CA GLU A 212 -3.88 -2.43 -28.74
C GLU A 212 -2.44 -1.92 -28.88
N ARG A 213 -2.29 -0.69 -29.40
CA ARG A 213 -0.97 -0.09 -29.66
C ARG A 213 -0.32 0.57 -28.44
N TYR A 214 -1.08 0.81 -27.37
CA TYR A 214 -0.60 1.58 -26.22
C TYR A 214 -0.77 0.78 -24.95
N LEU A 215 0.35 0.32 -24.39
CA LEU A 215 0.36 -0.22 -23.05
C LEU A 215 0.17 0.92 -22.05
N HIS A 216 -0.90 0.89 -21.26
CA HIS A 216 -1.04 1.81 -20.13
C HIS A 216 -0.14 1.35 -18.99
N TYR A 217 1.13 1.70 -19.10
CA TYR A 217 2.12 1.48 -18.05
C TYR A 217 2.00 2.57 -16.99
N CYS A 218 1.07 2.39 -16.06
CA CYS A 218 1.09 3.10 -14.78
C CYS A 218 1.75 2.17 -13.75
N HIS A 219 3.01 2.43 -13.42
CA HIS A 219 3.66 1.90 -12.23
C HIS A 219 3.36 2.88 -11.09
N THR A 220 2.38 2.58 -10.25
CA THR A 220 2.17 3.29 -8.99
C THR A 220 3.01 2.62 -7.90
N ASN A 221 4.33 2.74 -7.99
CA ASN A 221 5.22 2.57 -6.83
C ASN A 221 5.59 3.98 -6.34
N PHE A 222 4.67 4.63 -5.62
CA PHE A 222 4.87 6.00 -5.13
C PHE A 222 5.74 6.00 -3.87
N ARG A 223 7.07 5.94 -4.02
CA ARG A 223 8.00 6.39 -2.97
C ARG A 223 8.50 7.83 -3.13
N ARG A 224 8.28 8.50 -4.27
CA ARG A 224 8.45 9.96 -4.46
C ARG A 224 8.16 10.30 -5.92
N TYR A 225 7.54 11.47 -6.14
CA TYR A 225 7.25 12.14 -7.43
C TYR A 225 5.90 11.84 -8.11
N PHE A 226 5.25 12.94 -8.47
CA PHE A 226 4.00 13.13 -9.23
C PHE A 226 3.73 12.10 -10.34
N CYS A 227 2.45 11.74 -10.51
CA CYS A 227 1.98 10.99 -11.68
C CYS A 227 2.01 11.91 -12.92
N GLY A 228 3.01 11.74 -13.78
CA GLY A 228 2.88 12.02 -15.19
C GLY A 228 2.29 10.78 -15.87
N LEU A 229 1.18 10.94 -16.60
CA LEU A 229 0.68 9.88 -17.47
C LEU A 229 1.68 9.72 -18.63
N TYR A 230 2.57 8.72 -18.57
CA TYR A 230 3.47 8.42 -19.69
C TYR A 230 2.79 7.43 -20.64
N VAL A 231 2.40 7.91 -21.82
CA VAL A 231 2.09 7.06 -22.96
C VAL A 231 3.44 6.65 -23.57
N MET A 232 3.88 5.42 -23.33
CA MET A 232 5.05 4.89 -24.06
C MET A 232 4.62 4.53 -25.49
N TYR A 233 5.26 5.18 -26.46
CA TYR A 233 5.10 4.86 -27.88
C TYR A 233 6.02 3.70 -28.22
N THR A 234 5.46 2.52 -28.50
CA THR A 234 6.19 1.48 -29.22
C THR A 234 6.19 1.82 -30.72
N TYR A 235 7.31 2.35 -31.21
CA TYR A 235 7.54 2.46 -32.65
C TYR A 235 7.88 1.06 -33.19
N HIS A 236 6.91 0.38 -33.78
CA HIS A 236 7.20 -0.67 -34.75
C HIS A 236 7.61 -0.02 -36.07
N THR A 237 8.91 0.13 -36.32
CA THR A 237 9.42 0.37 -37.68
C THR A 237 9.27 -0.92 -38.48
N PHE A 238 8.27 -0.97 -39.34
CA PHE A 238 8.22 -1.92 -40.46
C PHE A 238 9.39 -1.63 -41.41
N GLY A 239 10.23 -2.63 -41.65
CA GLY A 239 11.36 -2.54 -42.57
C GLY A 239 10.89 -2.34 -44.01
N GLY A 240 11.17 -1.16 -44.56
CA GLY A 240 11.04 -0.84 -45.97
C GLY A 240 12.33 -1.17 -46.72
N THR A 241 12.15 -1.97 -47.77
CA THR A 241 13.02 -2.27 -48.93
C THR A 241 14.12 -1.26 -49.25
N TYR A 242 15.34 -1.77 -49.46
CA TYR A 242 16.34 -1.16 -50.34
C TYR A 242 16.34 -1.93 -51.67
N LEU A 243 16.04 -1.21 -52.75
CA LEU A 243 16.38 -1.57 -54.13
C LEU A 243 17.71 -0.87 -54.45
N ASP A 244 18.64 -1.60 -55.08
CA ASP A 244 19.63 -1.03 -55.99
C ASP A 244 18.97 -0.70 -57.34
#